data_AF-A0A950GDJ2-F1
#
_entry.id   AF-A0A950GDJ2-F1
#
_cell.length_a   1.000
_cell.length_b   1.000
_cell.length_c   1.000
_cell.angle_alpha   90.00
_cell.angle_beta   90.00
_cell.angle_gamma   90.00
#
_symmetry.space_group_name_H-M   'P 1'
#
loop_
_entity.id
_entity.type
_entity.pdbx_description
1 polymer ?
#
loop_
_entity_poly.entity_id
_entity_poly.type
_entity_poly.pdbx_seq_one_letter_code
_entity_poly.pdbx_strand_id
1 'polypeptide(L)'
;MTADGWLQIGLFTVAIALLARPLGGYMMRIFRGEPTFLGRLLGPIERGIYRLAGIDPATEQGWLGYALALIALNGAGVGALYAL
;
A
#
# COMPACT_ATOMS: atom_id res chain seq x y z
N MET A 1 -23.03 24.11 15.71
CA MET A 1 -21.76 24.05 14.95
C MET A 1 -20.79 24.98 15.66
N THR A 2 -19.81 24.44 16.39
CA THR A 2 -18.85 25.25 17.18
C THR A 2 -17.73 25.77 16.27
N ALA A 3 -17.18 26.94 16.57
CA ALA A 3 -16.09 27.54 15.79
C ALA A 3 -14.84 26.65 15.77
N ASP A 4 -14.55 25.97 16.89
CA ASP A 4 -13.43 25.04 17.02
C ASP A 4 -13.55 23.84 16.07
N GLY A 5 -14.77 23.33 15.87
CA GLY A 5 -15.02 22.22 14.95
C GLY A 5 -14.72 22.59 13.49
N TRP A 6 -15.13 23.79 13.06
CA TRP A 6 -14.80 24.29 11.73
C TRP A 6 -13.31 24.55 11.54
N LEU A 7 -12.64 25.08 12.57
CA LEU A 7 -11.19 25.27 12.55
C LEU A 7 -10.44 23.94 12.43
N GLN A 8 -10.85 22.92 13.20
CA GLN A 8 -10.25 21.59 13.14
C GLN A 8 -10.43 20.93 11.77
N ILE A 9 -11.63 21.02 11.18
CA ILE A 9 -11.88 20.50 9.83
C ILE A 9 -10.96 21.19 8.82
N GLY A 10 -10.90 22.52 8.82
CA GLY A 10 -10.04 23.28 7.90
C GLY A 10 -8.57 22.91 8.04
N LEU A 11 -8.07 22.86 9.28
CA LEU A 11 -6.68 22.50 9.56
C LEU A 11 -6.36 21.07 9.11
N PHE A 12 -7.24 20.12 9.40
CA PHE A 12 -7.06 18.72 9.02
C PHE A 12 -7.09 18.52 7.51
N THR A 13 -8.00 19.18 6.80
CA THR A 13 -8.05 19.15 5.34
C THR A 13 -6.77 19.72 4.72
N VAL A 14 -6.26 20.84 5.22
CA VAL A 14 -4.99 21.41 4.75
C VAL A 14 -3.83 20.45 5.02
N ALA A 15 -3.76 19.86 6.21
CA ALA A 15 -2.73 18.89 6.56
C ALA A 15 -2.75 17.67 5.62
N ILE A 16 -3.93 17.08 5.37
CA ILE A 16 -4.08 15.98 4.41
C ILE A 16 -3.68 16.41 3.01
N ALA A 17 -4.13 17.58 2.53
CA ALA A 17 -3.80 18.05 1.19
C ALA A 17 -2.28 18.22 1.00
N LEU A 18 -1.59 18.73 2.03
CA LEU A 18 -0.14 18.88 2.02
C LEU A 18 0.59 17.53 2.01
N LEU A 19 0.06 16.51 2.70
CA LEU A 19 0.65 15.16 2.73
C LEU A 19 0.26 14.31 1.50
N ALA A 20 -0.91 14.53 0.92
CA ALA A 20 -1.40 13.79 -0.24
C ALA A 20 -0.48 13.98 -1.46
N ARG A 21 0.08 15.19 -1.65
CA ARG A 21 0.97 15.48 -2.77
C ARG A 21 2.29 14.68 -2.74
N PRO A 22 3.09 14.69 -1.65
CA PRO A 22 4.31 13.89 -1.57
C PRO A 22 4.01 12.38 -1.56
N LEU A 23 2.96 11.94 -0.87
CA LEU A 23 2.58 10.52 -0.83
C LEU A 23 2.11 10.02 -2.21
N GLY A 24 1.26 10.78 -2.90
CA GLY A 24 0.83 10.44 -4.26
C GLY A 24 1.99 10.42 -5.25
N GLY A 25 2.93 11.38 -5.13
CA GLY A 25 4.16 11.38 -5.91
C GLY A 25 5.02 10.13 -5.66
N TYR A 26 5.13 9.69 -4.40
CA TYR A 26 5.81 8.45 -4.05
C TYR A 26 5.12 7.20 -4.62
N MET A 27 3.79 7.09 -4.49
CA MET A 27 3.01 5.98 -5.04
C MET A 27 3.13 5.88 -6.56
N MET A 28 3.08 7.02 -7.26
CA MET A 28 3.24 7.07 -8.71
C MET A 28 4.60 6.49 -9.13
N ARG A 29 5.68 6.83 -8.42
CA ARG A 29 7.02 6.30 -8.70
C ARG A 29 7.10 4.80 -8.46
N ILE A 30 6.48 4.29 -7.39
CA ILE A 30 6.39 2.83 -7.15
C ILE A 30 5.67 2.13 -8.29
N PHE A 31 4.48 2.61 -8.67
CA PHE A 31 3.68 1.96 -9.72
C PHE A 31 4.32 1.99 -11.10
N ARG A 32 5.20 2.96 -11.36
CA ARG A 32 6.01 3.00 -12.59
C ARG A 32 7.30 2.17 -12.52
N GLY A 33 7.59 1.54 -11.39
CA GLY A 33 8.86 0.82 -11.18
C GLY A 33 10.08 1.75 -11.11
N GLU A 34 9.88 3.05 -10.85
CA GLU A 34 10.98 4.00 -10.71
C GLU A 34 11.73 3.80 -9.38
N PRO A 35 13.05 4.03 -9.34
CA PRO A 35 13.82 3.88 -8.12
C PRO A 35 13.36 4.90 -7.07
N THR A 36 12.84 4.41 -5.95
CA THR A 36 12.48 5.22 -4.78
C THR A 36 13.55 5.14 -3.69
N PHE A 37 13.61 6.14 -2.81
CA PHE A 37 14.56 6.14 -1.68
C PHE A 37 14.34 4.92 -0.77
N LEU A 38 13.08 4.63 -0.44
CA LEU A 38 12.71 3.45 0.32
C LEU A 38 13.04 2.16 -0.43
N GLY A 39 12.81 2.08 -1.74
CA GLY A 39 13.18 0.91 -2.55
C GLY A 39 14.68 0.64 -2.56
N ARG A 40 15.53 1.67 -2.45
CA ARG A 40 16.98 1.48 -2.31
C ARG A 40 17.38 0.94 -0.94
N LEU A 41 16.74 1.43 0.13
CA LEU A 41 17.05 1.02 1.50
C LEU A 41 16.45 -0.35 1.86
N LEU A 42 15.19 -0.58 1.50
CA LEU A 42 14.40 -1.76 1.83
C LEU A 42 14.38 -2.81 0.72
N GLY A 43 14.83 -2.48 -0.49
CA GLY A 43 14.84 -3.41 -1.62
C GLY A 43 15.59 -4.73 -1.40
N PRO A 44 16.65 -4.82 -0.56
CA PRO A 44 17.24 -6.11 -0.18
C PRO A 44 16.29 -6.97 0.67
N ILE A 45 15.54 -6.35 1.58
CA ILE A 45 14.56 -7.02 2.44
C ILE A 45 13.39 -7.52 1.60
N GLU A 46 12.87 -6.66 0.72
CA GLU A 46 11.80 -7.00 -0.23
C GLU A 46 12.17 -8.22 -1.09
N ARG A 47 13.39 -8.22 -1.66
CA ARG A 47 13.92 -9.39 -2.40
C ARG A 47 14.06 -10.64 -1.54
N GLY A 48 14.40 -10.49 -0.26
CA GLY A 48 14.43 -11.61 0.69
C GLY A 48 13.04 -12.22 0.91
N ILE A 49 12.03 -11.36 1.13
CA ILE A 49 10.64 -11.77 1.32
C ILE A 49 10.10 -12.47 0.06
N TYR A 50 10.33 -11.89 -1.13
CA TYR A 50 9.91 -12.52 -2.39
C TYR A 50 10.52 -13.90 -2.58
N ARG A 51 11.81 -14.06 -2.29
CA ARG A 51 12.47 -15.37 -2.37
C ARG A 51 11.89 -16.39 -1.39
N LEU A 52 11.59 -15.98 -0.16
CA LEU A 52 10.99 -16.88 0.85
C LEU A 52 9.56 -17.26 0.48
N ALA A 53 8.81 -16.34 -0.12
CA ALA A 53 7.45 -16.59 -0.60
C ALA A 53 7.39 -17.29 -1.96
N GLY A 54 8.53 -17.50 -2.63
CA GLY A 54 8.58 -18.08 -3.98
C GLY A 54 7.95 -17.18 -5.06
N ILE A 55 7.89 -15.87 -4.82
CA ILE A 55 7.26 -14.89 -5.71
C ILE A 55 8.31 -14.33 -6.66
N ASP A 56 8.00 -14.32 -7.96
CA ASP A 56 8.75 -13.57 -8.96
C ASP A 56 8.08 -12.20 -9.19
N PRO A 57 8.69 -11.08 -8.75
CA PRO A 57 8.13 -9.75 -8.93
C PRO A 57 8.12 -9.28 -10.40
N ALA A 58 8.82 -9.96 -11.31
CA ALA A 58 8.79 -9.65 -12.74
C ALA A 58 7.58 -10.27 -13.47
N THR A 59 6.89 -11.22 -12.83
CA THR A 59 5.73 -11.89 -13.42
C THR A 59 4.49 -11.00 -13.25
N GLU A 60 3.92 -10.54 -14.37
CA GLU A 60 2.65 -9.82 -14.35
C GLU A 60 1.47 -10.76 -14.07
N GLN A 61 0.56 -10.31 -13.22
CA GLN A 61 -0.66 -11.06 -12.88
C GLN A 61 -1.85 -10.52 -13.68
N GLY A 62 -2.50 -11.39 -14.44
CA GLY A 62 -3.74 -11.04 -15.13
C GLY A 62 -4.86 -10.71 -14.14
N TRP A 63 -5.87 -9.95 -14.60
CA TRP A 63 -6.97 -9.47 -13.76
C TRP A 63 -7.68 -10.58 -12.95
N LEU A 64 -7.91 -11.74 -13.58
CA LEU A 64 -8.58 -12.87 -12.93
C LEU A 64 -7.70 -13.47 -11.83
N GLY A 65 -6.40 -13.65 -12.14
CA GLY A 65 -5.43 -14.09 -11.15
C GLY A 65 -5.38 -13.14 -9.97
N TYR A 66 -5.37 -11.83 -10.21
CA TYR A 66 -5.35 -10.80 -9.16
C TYR A 66 -6.60 -10.87 -8.27
N ALA A 67 -7.78 -10.92 -8.89
CA ALA A 67 -9.04 -11.02 -8.15
C ALA A 67 -9.11 -12.28 -7.27
N LEU A 68 -8.71 -13.44 -7.81
CA LEU A 68 -8.70 -14.69 -7.06
C LEU A 68 -7.70 -14.67 -5.91
N ALA A 69 -6.48 -14.15 -6.12
CA ALA A 69 -5.48 -14.02 -5.06
C ALA A 69 -5.97 -13.10 -3.94
N LEU A 70 -6.62 -11.98 -4.29
CA LEU A 70 -7.19 -11.04 -3.32
C LEU A 70 -8.28 -11.71 -2.48
N ILE A 71 -9.20 -12.45 -3.11
CA ILE A 71 -10.28 -13.17 -2.42
C ILE A 71 -9.70 -14.26 -1.51
N ALA A 72 -8.76 -15.07 -2.01
CA ALA A 72 -8.15 -16.15 -1.25
C ALA A 72 -7.42 -15.63 0.00
N LEU A 73 -6.64 -14.56 -0.14
CA LEU A 73 -5.91 -13.96 0.98
C LEU A 73 -6.85 -13.39 2.04
N ASN A 74 -7.88 -12.65 1.63
CA ASN A 74 -8.86 -12.09 2.57
C ASN A 74 -9.69 -13.19 3.24
N GLY A 75 -10.11 -14.21 2.49
CA GLY A 75 -10.83 -15.37 3.02
C GLY A 75 -10.00 -16.14 4.04
N ALA A 76 -8.72 -16.39 3.76
CA ALA A 76 -7.79 -17.01 4.70
C ALA A 76 -7.59 -16.15 5.96
N GLY A 77 -7.45 -14.82 5.81
CA GLY A 77 -7.29 -13.89 6.93
C GLY A 77 -8.52 -13.86 7.85
N VAL A 78 -9.72 -13.81 7.26
CA VAL A 78 -10.98 -13.92 7.99
C VAL A 78 -11.06 -15.26 8.71
N GLY A 79 -10.78 -16.37 8.01
CA GLY A 79 -10.78 -17.70 8.60
C GLY A 79 -9.81 -17.82 9.78
N ALA A 80 -8.60 -17.30 9.65
CA ALA A 80 -7.61 -17.29 10.72
C ALA A 80 -8.05 -16.45 11.93
N LEU A 81 -8.64 -15.27 11.69
CA LEU A 81 -9.13 -14.39 12.76
C LEU A 81 -10.26 -15.03 13.57
N TYR A 82 -11.20 -15.71 12.92
CA TYR A 82 -12.32 -16.37 13.60
C TYR A 82 -11.95 -17.71 14.24
N ALA A 83 -10.81 -18.31 13.85
CA ALA A 83 -10.31 -19.56 14.42
C ALA A 83 -9.45 -19.37 15.69
N LEU A 84 -8.96 -18.15 15.94
CA LEU A 84 -8.19 -17.75 17.14
C LEU A 84 -9.14 -17.34 18.28
#